data_AF-A0A550H989-F1
#
_entry.id   AF-A0A550H989-F1
#
_cell.length_a   1.000
_cell.length_b   1.000
_cell.length_c   1.000
_cell.angle_alpha   90.00
_cell.angle_beta   90.00
_cell.angle_gamma   90.00
#
_symmetry.space_group_name_H-M   'P 1'
#
loop_
_entity.id
_entity.type
_entity.pdbx_description
1 polymer ?
#
loop_
_entity_poly.entity_id
_entity_poly.type
_entity_poly.pdbx_seq_one_letter_code
_entity_poly.pdbx_strand_id
1 'polypeptide(L)'
;MSKPAVSAFRQAVYNEAKALKIPIVDERAIDKLGINKGSVGGTVEMRYRDGEETKIKTFLAVAKYHHALVIYKDEMFYILANNTIWRLST
;
A
#
# COMPACT_ATOMS: atom_id res chain seq x y z
N MET A 1 19.78 -10.68 -11.28
CA MET A 1 18.32 -10.53 -11.15
C MET A 1 18.01 -9.05 -11.13
N SER A 2 17.39 -8.53 -12.19
CA SER A 2 16.99 -7.12 -12.28
C SER A 2 15.87 -6.84 -11.28
N LYS A 3 15.97 -5.75 -10.53
CA LYS A 3 14.89 -5.20 -9.70
C LYS A 3 13.61 -5.18 -10.55
N PRO A 4 12.46 -5.68 -10.06
CA PRO A 4 11.21 -5.52 -10.80
C PRO A 4 11.05 -4.03 -11.10
N ALA A 5 10.71 -3.70 -12.34
CA ALA A 5 10.46 -2.31 -12.68
C ALA A 5 9.34 -1.82 -11.74
N VAL A 6 9.58 -0.72 -11.02
CA VAL A 6 8.64 -0.11 -10.07
C VAL A 6 7.22 0.03 -10.68
N SER A 7 7.13 0.14 -12.01
CA SER A 7 5.88 0.13 -12.78
C SER A 7 5.07 -1.17 -12.64
N ALA A 8 5.69 -2.35 -12.65
CA ALA A 8 5.02 -3.65 -12.58
C ALA A 8 4.39 -3.88 -11.20
N PHE A 9 5.16 -3.59 -10.14
CA PHE A 9 4.65 -3.64 -8.76
C PHE A 9 3.45 -2.71 -8.58
N ARG A 10 3.58 -1.45 -9.00
CA ARG A 10 2.49 -0.48 -8.92
C ARG A 10 1.26 -1.00 -9.70
N GLN A 11 1.45 -1.46 -10.93
CA GLN A 11 0.34 -1.94 -11.75
C GLN A 11 -0.39 -3.13 -11.10
N ALA A 12 0.36 -4.06 -10.49
CA ALA A 12 -0.22 -5.21 -9.80
C ALA A 12 -1.11 -4.76 -8.62
N VAL A 13 -0.66 -3.81 -7.80
CA VAL A 13 -1.45 -3.27 -6.68
C VAL A 13 -2.72 -2.57 -7.17
N TYR A 14 -2.63 -1.74 -8.22
CA TYR A 14 -3.80 -1.05 -8.77
C TYR A 14 -4.82 -2.02 -9.38
N ASN A 15 -4.36 -3.06 -10.08
CA ASN A 15 -5.25 -4.07 -10.65
C ASN A 15 -6.03 -4.81 -9.57
N GLU A 16 -5.35 -5.27 -8.52
CA GLU A 16 -5.98 -5.98 -7.41
C GLU A 16 -6.91 -5.05 -6.61
N ALA A 17 -6.49 -3.82 -6.33
CA ALA A 17 -7.33 -2.84 -5.63
C ALA A 17 -8.61 -2.53 -6.41
N LYS A 18 -8.53 -2.40 -7.74
CA LYS A 18 -9.70 -2.23 -8.61
C LYS A 18 -10.64 -3.44 -8.52
N ALA A 19 -10.11 -4.65 -8.55
CA ALA A 19 -10.91 -5.88 -8.42
C ALA A 19 -11.64 -5.92 -7.06
N LEU A 20 -10.99 -5.47 -5.99
CA LEU A 20 -11.53 -5.43 -4.63
C LEU A 20 -12.37 -4.16 -4.34
N LYS A 21 -12.48 -3.23 -5.29
CA LYS A 21 -13.12 -1.91 -5.14
C LYS A 21 -12.55 -1.09 -3.98
N ILE A 22 -11.23 -1.17 -3.77
CA ILE A 22 -10.52 -0.42 -2.74
C ILE A 22 -9.98 0.87 -3.38
N PRO A 23 -10.30 2.05 -2.83
CA PRO A 23 -9.76 3.31 -3.33
C PRO A 23 -8.27 3.45 -3.00
N ILE A 24 -7.52 3.94 -3.98
CA ILE A 24 -6.12 4.36 -3.82
C ILE A 24 -6.05 5.88 -3.97
N VAL A 25 -5.49 6.55 -2.97
CA VAL A 25 -5.12 7.97 -3.02
C VAL A 25 -3.67 8.06 -3.46
N ASP A 26 -3.45 8.55 -4.68
CA ASP A 26 -2.12 8.85 -5.20
C ASP A 26 -1.67 10.23 -4.71
N GLU A 27 -0.47 10.34 -4.13
CA GLU A 27 0.07 11.63 -3.68
C GLU A 27 0.13 12.69 -4.79
N ARG A 28 0.20 12.27 -6.06
CA ARG A 28 0.21 13.17 -7.23
C ARG A 28 -1.15 13.81 -7.51
N ALA A 29 -2.22 13.25 -6.94
CA ALA A 29 -3.58 13.73 -7.13
C ALA A 29 -4.06 14.66 -6.02
N ILE A 30 -3.21 14.97 -5.03
CA ILE A 30 -3.57 15.78 -3.85
C ILE A 30 -2.49 16.83 -3.57
N ASP A 31 -2.90 17.97 -2.99
CA ASP A 31 -1.99 19.10 -2.77
C ASP A 31 -0.93 18.83 -1.69
N LYS A 32 -1.29 18.05 -0.67
CA LYS A 32 -0.42 17.79 0.49
C LYS A 32 -0.75 16.46 1.16
N LEU A 33 0.28 15.63 1.36
CA LEU A 33 0.19 14.35 2.08
C LEU A 33 1.27 14.22 3.16
N GLY A 34 0.85 14.22 4.42
CA GLY A 34 1.70 13.94 5.57
C GLY A 34 1.31 12.61 6.24
N ILE A 35 2.30 11.72 6.45
CA ILE A 35 2.14 10.53 7.28
C ILE A 35 2.95 10.75 8.56
N ASN A 36 2.26 10.98 9.68
CA ASN A 36 2.94 11.18 10.97
C ASN A 36 3.23 9.82 11.62
N LYS A 37 4.51 9.43 11.61
CA LYS A 37 4.98 8.16 12.20
C LYS A 37 5.19 8.24 13.72
N GLY A 38 5.26 9.45 14.30
CA GLY A 38 5.58 9.63 15.72
C GLY A 38 4.44 9.29 16.68
N SER A 39 3.21 9.20 16.19
CA SER A 39 2.01 8.93 17.00
C SER A 39 1.48 7.50 16.86
N VAL A 40 2.13 6.63 16.10
CA VAL A 40 1.64 5.26 15.86
C VAL A 40 2.19 4.26 16.86
N GLY A 41 1.32 3.34 17.30
CA GLY A 41 1.65 2.23 18.19
C GLY A 41 2.45 1.12 17.51
N GLY A 42 2.48 1.07 16.17
CA GLY A 42 3.30 0.10 15.43
C GLY A 42 3.36 0.35 13.92
N THR A 43 4.34 -0.26 13.28
CA THR A 43 4.45 -0.34 11.81
C THR A 43 4.60 -1.79 11.39
N VAL A 44 3.77 -2.23 10.44
CA VAL A 44 3.86 -3.55 9.80
C VAL A 44 4.40 -3.37 8.39
N GLU A 45 5.52 -4.03 8.11
CA GLU A 45 6.17 -3.97 6.81
C GLU A 45 5.93 -5.24 5.98
N MET A 46 5.45 -5.06 4.77
CA MET A 46 5.22 -6.10 3.78
C MET A 46 6.12 -5.81 2.58
N ARG A 47 7.05 -6.73 2.31
CA ARG A 47 7.91 -6.66 1.12
C ARG A 47 7.38 -7.60 0.07
N TYR A 48 7.02 -7.06 -1.09
CA TYR A 48 6.64 -7.80 -2.28
C TYR A 48 7.89 -8.26 -3.02
N ARG A 49 7.88 -9.51 -3.48
CA ARG A 49 8.85 -10.04 -4.44
C ARG A 49 8.08 -10.55 -5.65
N ASP A 50 8.72 -10.57 -6.81
CA ASP A 50 8.08 -11.07 -8.03
C ASP A 50 7.52 -12.48 -7.82
N GLY A 51 6.26 -12.67 -8.18
CA GLY A 51 5.51 -13.91 -7.96
C GLY A 51 4.81 -14.02 -6.60
N GLU A 52 5.00 -13.10 -5.66
CA GLU A 52 4.33 -13.10 -4.35
C GLU A 52 3.04 -12.26 -4.33
N GLU A 53 2.09 -12.56 -5.23
CA GLU A 53 0.79 -11.86 -5.27
C GLU A 53 0.04 -11.90 -3.93
N THR A 54 0.27 -12.95 -3.14
CA THR A 54 -0.30 -13.09 -1.79
C THR A 54 0.00 -11.87 -0.92
N LYS A 55 1.18 -11.24 -1.04
CA LYS A 55 1.51 -10.04 -0.25
C LYS A 55 0.60 -8.86 -0.58
N ILE A 56 0.32 -8.64 -1.87
CA ILE A 56 -0.60 -7.59 -2.33
C ILE A 56 -2.02 -7.89 -1.83
N LYS A 57 -2.47 -9.13 -2.02
CA LYS A 57 -3.81 -9.57 -1.58
C LYS A 57 -4.01 -9.44 -0.08
N THR A 58 -3.02 -9.86 0.72
CA THR A 58 -3.05 -9.70 2.18
C THR A 58 -3.06 -8.22 2.58
N PHE A 59 -2.22 -7.39 1.96
CA PHE A 59 -2.19 -5.95 2.24
C PHE A 59 -3.56 -5.29 1.95
N LEU A 60 -4.14 -5.58 0.79
CA LEU A 60 -5.44 -5.02 0.41
C LEU A 60 -6.60 -5.60 1.23
N ALA A 61 -6.51 -6.85 1.69
CA ALA A 61 -7.46 -7.41 2.63
C ALA A 61 -7.47 -6.65 3.97
N VAL A 62 -6.32 -6.18 4.45
CA VAL A 62 -6.22 -5.32 5.64
C VAL A 62 -6.93 -3.99 5.39
N ALA A 63 -6.72 -3.35 4.24
CA ALA A 63 -7.41 -2.10 3.89
C ALA A 63 -8.94 -2.29 3.92
N LYS A 64 -9.41 -3.38 3.31
CA LYS A 64 -10.84 -3.74 3.28
C LYS A 64 -11.39 -4.01 4.68
N TYR A 65 -10.68 -4.79 5.50
CA TYR A 65 -11.08 -5.13 6.86
C TYR A 65 -11.25 -3.88 7.75
N HIS A 66 -10.34 -2.92 7.63
CA HIS A 66 -10.40 -1.67 8.38
C HIS A 66 -11.25 -0.59 7.72
N HIS A 67 -11.90 -0.86 6.58
CA HIS A 67 -12.59 0.15 5.76
C HIS A 67 -11.71 1.39 5.49
N ALA A 68 -10.41 1.17 5.31
CA ALA A 68 -9.41 2.22 5.18
C ALA A 68 -9.04 2.47 3.71
N LEU A 69 -8.61 3.69 3.44
CA LEU A 69 -8.03 4.06 2.15
C LEU A 69 -6.60 3.48 2.03
N VAL A 70 -6.20 3.15 0.80
CA VAL A 70 -4.80 2.88 0.47
C VAL A 70 -4.18 4.16 -0.04
N ILE A 71 -2.97 4.49 0.40
CA ILE A 71 -2.24 5.69 0.01
C ILE A 71 -0.98 5.29 -0.75
N TYR A 72 -0.77 5.82 -1.95
CA TYR A 72 0.47 5.65 -2.69
C TYR A 72 1.37 6.87 -2.50
N LYS A 73 2.57 6.66 -1.96
CA LYS A 73 3.55 7.70 -1.67
C LYS A 73 4.98 7.17 -1.72
N ASP A 74 5.90 7.93 -2.30
CA ASP A 74 7.35 7.60 -2.34
C ASP A 74 7.60 6.17 -2.87
N GLU A 75 6.87 5.78 -3.92
CA GLU A 75 6.88 4.44 -4.52
C GLU A 75 6.40 3.29 -3.61
N MET A 76 5.77 3.61 -2.49
CA MET A 76 5.24 2.65 -1.52
C MET A 76 3.73 2.82 -1.34
N PHE A 77 3.08 1.78 -0.83
CA PHE A 77 1.67 1.83 -0.44
C PHE A 77 1.52 1.79 1.08
N TYR A 78 0.57 2.55 1.60
CA TYR A 78 0.31 2.68 3.02
C TYR A 78 -1.17 2.47 3.33
N ILE A 79 -1.44 1.84 4.47
CA ILE A 79 -2.74 1.86 5.13
C ILE A 79 -2.53 2.40 6.54
N LEU A 80 -3.35 3.37 6.92
CA LEU A 80 -3.34 3.94 8.26
C LEU A 80 -4.61 3.44 8.97
N ALA A 81 -4.46 2.55 9.93
CA ALA A 81 -5.60 1.96 10.65
C ALA A 81 -5.22 1.58 12.08
N ASN A 82 -6.12 1.83 13.04
CA ASN A 82 -5.99 1.40 14.43
C ASN A 82 -4.60 1.67 15.04
N ASN A 83 -4.15 2.91 14.91
CA ASN A 83 -2.84 3.34 15.41
C ASN A 83 -1.64 2.58 14.82
N THR A 84 -1.81 1.95 13.66
CA THR A 84 -0.80 1.14 12.98
C THR A 84 -0.62 1.63 11.55
N ILE A 85 0.62 1.68 11.09
CA ILE A 85 0.96 1.91 9.67
C ILE A 85 1.26 0.56 9.04
N TRP A 86 0.51 0.18 8.02
CA TRP A 86 0.85 -0.95 7.17
C TRP A 86 1.54 -0.41 5.93
N ARG A 87 2.72 -0.92 5.62
CA ARG A 87 3.52 -0.49 4.47
C ARG A 87 3.78 -1.65 3.52
N LEU A 88 3.48 -1.45 2.24
CA LEU A 88 3.82 -2.38 1.17
C LEU A 88 4.86 -1.73 0.24
N SER A 89 5.96 -2.44 -0.01
CA SER A 89 7.10 -1.99 -0.83
C SER A 89 7.73 -3.16 -1.59
N THR A 90 8.55 -2.89 -2.60
CA THR A 90 9.37 -3.89 -3.31
C THR A 90 10.73 -4.10 -2.64
#